data_AF-A0A8H6JIL7-F1
#
_entry.id   AF-A0A8H6JIL7-F1
#
_cell.length_a   1.000
_cell.length_b   1.000
_cell.length_c   1.000
_cell.angle_alpha   90.00
_cell.angle_beta   90.00
_cell.angle_gamma   90.00
#
_symmetry.space_group_name_H-M   'P 1'
#
loop_
_entity.id
_entity.type
_entity.pdbx_description
1 polymer ?
#
loop_
_entity_poly.entity_id
_entity_poly.type
_entity_poly.pdbx_seq_one_letter_code
_entity_poly.pdbx_strand_id
1 'polypeptide(L)'
;MADEINWTPVLQLANLVGVAHLAGYHWASDQIAMHNILRLRDRDAIAEGWFRGWDFGRVYGPAMVTGTAAVFGFMAWKDGTQSPSFPYHLAASVLIGFVAPYTKFRVFPINDKLLAEHERMLSRGKKSDKQAEDTSFEQVLQWAAEWKRLDLHRQLLVCAATVAGLIAAVKS
;
A
#
# COMPACT_ATOMS: atom_id res chain seq x y z
N MET A 1 15.20 35.10 -23.75
CA MET A 1 15.72 34.19 -22.71
C MET A 1 14.51 33.43 -22.21
N ALA A 2 14.44 32.13 -22.44
CA ALA A 2 13.35 31.32 -21.90
C ALA A 2 13.57 31.23 -20.38
N ASP A 3 12.60 31.66 -19.59
CA ASP A 3 12.64 31.48 -18.15
C ASP A 3 12.79 29.97 -17.86
N GLU A 4 13.89 29.57 -17.23
CA GLU A 4 14.09 28.18 -16.83
C GLU A 4 12.97 27.80 -15.86
N ILE A 5 12.18 26.80 -16.24
CA ILE A 5 11.10 26.28 -15.39
C ILE A 5 11.72 25.80 -14.07
N ASN A 6 11.31 26.40 -12.96
CA ASN A 6 11.64 25.86 -11.65
C ASN A 6 10.87 24.55 -11.46
N TRP A 7 11.57 23.43 -11.60
CA TRP A 7 10.99 22.09 -11.48
C TRP A 7 10.63 21.69 -10.05
N THR A 8 11.05 22.45 -9.04
CA THR A 8 10.85 22.05 -7.63
C THR A 8 9.37 22.07 -7.22
N PRO A 9 8.61 23.15 -7.44
CA PRO A 9 7.16 23.15 -7.17
C PRO A 9 6.41 22.10 -7.98
N VAL A 10 6.81 21.86 -9.23
CA VAL A 10 6.21 20.84 -10.09
C VAL A 10 6.40 19.45 -9.50
N LEU A 11 7.63 19.13 -9.06
CA LEU A 11 7.95 17.86 -8.42
C LEU A 11 7.21 17.69 -7.09
N GLN A 12 7.12 18.75 -6.28
CA GLN A 12 6.39 18.74 -5.00
C GLN A 12 4.90 18.46 -5.22
N LEU A 13 4.27 19.16 -6.17
CA LEU A 13 2.86 18.96 -6.52
C LEU A 13 2.61 17.57 -7.08
N ALA A 14 3.43 17.10 -8.03
CA ALA A 14 3.30 15.77 -8.60
C ALA A 14 3.41 14.69 -7.52
N ASN A 15 4.34 14.84 -6.58
CA ASN A 15 4.50 13.92 -5.46
C ASN A 15 3.31 13.94 -4.49
N LEU A 16 2.75 15.13 -4.22
CA LEU A 16 1.55 15.27 -3.40
C LEU A 16 0.33 14.60 -4.02
N VAL A 17 0.15 14.77 -5.33
CA VAL A 17 -0.90 14.05 -6.07
C VAL A 17 -0.66 12.55 -6.01
N GLY A 18 0.58 12.10 -6.18
CA GLY A 18 0.96 10.69 -6.09
C GLY A 18 0.65 10.07 -4.73
N VAL A 19 1.06 10.72 -3.64
CA VAL A 19 0.82 10.19 -2.28
C VAL A 19 -0.66 10.26 -1.88
N ALA A 20 -1.38 11.31 -2.30
CA ALA A 20 -2.82 11.42 -2.07
C ALA A 20 -3.60 10.35 -2.86
N HIS A 21 -3.19 10.08 -4.10
CA HIS A 21 -3.73 8.97 -4.87
C HIS A 21 -3.48 7.64 -4.17
N LEU A 22 -2.26 7.40 -3.64
CA LEU A 22 -1.95 6.19 -2.90
C LEU A 22 -2.82 6.06 -1.63
N ALA A 23 -3.10 7.16 -0.92
CA ALA A 23 -4.03 7.17 0.20
C ALA A 23 -5.45 6.73 -0.22
N GLY A 24 -5.94 7.27 -1.34
CA GLY A 24 -7.23 6.89 -1.94
C GLY A 24 -7.26 5.43 -2.39
N TYR A 25 -6.17 4.93 -2.97
CA TYR A 25 -5.99 3.53 -3.35
C TYR A 25 -6.14 2.60 -2.14
N HIS A 26 -5.44 2.89 -1.03
CA HIS A 26 -5.57 2.11 0.20
C HIS A 26 -6.99 2.19 0.79
N TRP A 27 -7.62 3.36 0.75
CA TRP A 27 -9.01 3.50 1.20
C TRP A 27 -9.97 2.64 0.38
N ALA A 28 -9.83 2.64 -0.95
CA ALA A 28 -10.66 1.83 -1.83
C ALA A 28 -10.41 0.32 -1.63
N SER A 29 -9.14 -0.08 -1.43
CA SER A 29 -8.76 -1.45 -1.05
C SER A 29 -9.50 -1.91 0.22
N ASP A 30 -9.46 -1.10 1.28
CA ASP A 30 -10.02 -1.47 2.58
C ASP A 30 -11.57 -1.42 2.62
N GLN A 31 -12.15 -0.30 2.17
CA GLN A 31 -13.57 0.02 2.34
C GLN A 31 -14.46 -0.56 1.25
N ILE A 32 -13.91 -0.81 0.06
CA ILE A 32 -14.68 -1.33 -1.08
C ILE A 32 -14.27 -2.77 -1.36
N ALA A 33 -13.02 -3.02 -1.74
CA ALA A 33 -12.60 -4.34 -2.22
C ALA A 33 -12.65 -5.37 -1.08
N MET A 34 -11.86 -5.18 -0.03
CA MET A 34 -11.79 -6.10 1.11
C MET A 34 -13.12 -6.18 1.86
N HIS A 35 -13.88 -5.08 1.96
CA HIS A 35 -15.21 -5.13 2.55
C HIS A 35 -16.15 -6.10 1.82
N ASN A 36 -16.14 -6.10 0.49
CA ASN A 36 -16.96 -7.01 -0.31
C ASN A 36 -16.43 -8.44 -0.25
N ILE A 37 -15.10 -8.62 -0.31
CA ILE A 37 -14.46 -9.94 -0.20
C ILE A 37 -14.84 -10.64 1.10
N LEU A 38 -14.82 -9.94 2.24
CA LEU A 38 -15.16 -10.52 3.55
C LEU A 38 -16.64 -10.89 3.71
N ARG A 39 -17.51 -10.46 2.79
CA ARG A 39 -18.94 -10.85 2.78
C ARG A 39 -19.21 -12.09 1.94
N LEU A 40 -18.21 -12.57 1.19
CA LEU A 40 -18.33 -13.80 0.43
C LEU A 40 -18.46 -15.00 1.37
N ARG A 41 -19.24 -16.00 0.93
CA ARG A 41 -19.50 -17.24 1.67
C ARG A 41 -18.75 -18.43 1.07
N ASP A 42 -17.81 -18.15 0.20
CA ASP A 42 -17.03 -19.15 -0.52
C ASP A 42 -15.54 -18.83 -0.35
N ARG A 43 -14.79 -19.85 0.06
CA ARG A 43 -13.37 -19.73 0.38
C ARG A 43 -12.53 -19.39 -0.85
N ASP A 44 -12.82 -20.07 -1.95
CA ASP A 44 -12.06 -19.94 -3.20
C ASP A 44 -12.30 -18.55 -3.80
N ALA A 45 -13.54 -18.05 -3.74
CA ALA A 45 -13.89 -16.68 -4.13
C ALA A 45 -13.21 -15.60 -3.25
N ILE A 46 -13.00 -15.85 -1.96
CA ILE A 46 -12.23 -14.94 -1.07
C ILE A 46 -10.77 -14.89 -1.53
N ALA A 47 -10.14 -16.03 -1.73
CA ALA A 47 -8.74 -16.12 -2.13
C ALA A 47 -8.51 -15.48 -3.51
N GLU A 48 -9.38 -15.78 -4.49
CA GLU A 48 -9.36 -15.16 -5.82
C GLU A 48 -9.59 -13.65 -5.77
N GLY A 49 -10.59 -13.19 -5.02
CA GLY A 49 -10.90 -11.77 -4.87
C GLY A 49 -9.75 -10.98 -4.26
N TRP A 50 -9.12 -11.53 -3.23
CA TRP A 50 -7.91 -10.96 -2.64
C TRP A 50 -6.73 -10.97 -3.62
N PHE A 51 -6.49 -12.08 -4.31
CA PHE A 51 -5.35 -12.25 -5.23
C PHE A 51 -5.36 -11.19 -6.33
N ARG A 52 -6.52 -10.89 -6.92
CA ARG A 52 -6.65 -9.84 -7.96
C ARG A 52 -6.16 -8.47 -7.50
N GLY A 53 -6.52 -8.08 -6.27
CA GLY A 53 -6.05 -6.82 -5.69
C GLY A 53 -4.56 -6.87 -5.34
N TRP A 54 -4.11 -7.98 -4.76
CA TRP A 54 -2.71 -8.17 -4.38
C TRP A 54 -1.76 -8.23 -5.59
N ASP A 55 -2.14 -8.88 -6.69
CA ASP A 55 -1.31 -9.05 -7.88
C ASP A 55 -1.01 -7.72 -8.57
N PHE A 56 -1.98 -6.80 -8.58
CA PHE A 56 -1.72 -5.42 -8.98
C PHE A 56 -0.85 -4.69 -7.94
N GLY A 57 -1.22 -4.77 -6.67
CA GLY A 57 -0.58 -4.06 -5.57
C GLY A 57 0.90 -4.41 -5.36
N ARG A 58 1.32 -5.65 -5.64
CA ARG A 58 2.72 -6.09 -5.47
C ARG A 58 3.69 -5.43 -6.45
N VAL A 59 3.20 -4.99 -7.61
CA VAL A 59 4.00 -4.25 -8.62
C VAL A 59 3.87 -2.76 -8.37
N TYR A 60 2.64 -2.28 -8.21
CA TYR A 60 2.32 -0.87 -8.06
C TYR A 60 2.83 -0.26 -6.74
N GLY A 61 2.63 -0.96 -5.62
CA GLY A 61 2.93 -0.47 -4.27
C GLY A 61 4.39 -0.09 -4.04
N PRO A 62 5.37 -0.97 -4.32
CA PRO A 62 6.79 -0.65 -4.14
C PRO A 62 7.23 0.57 -4.95
N ALA A 63 6.80 0.69 -6.21
CA ALA A 63 7.15 1.82 -7.06
C ALA A 63 6.64 3.15 -6.47
N MET A 64 5.38 3.18 -6.04
CA MET A 64 4.78 4.38 -5.45
C MET A 64 5.41 4.75 -4.11
N VAL A 65 5.59 3.79 -3.22
CA VAL A 65 6.15 4.02 -1.88
C VAL A 65 7.60 4.50 -1.97
N THR A 66 8.45 3.80 -2.74
CA THR A 66 9.86 4.18 -2.86
C THR A 66 10.03 5.50 -3.58
N GLY A 67 9.31 5.73 -4.69
CA GLY A 67 9.37 6.98 -5.44
C GLY A 67 8.92 8.17 -4.58
N THR A 68 7.79 8.03 -3.90
CA THR A 68 7.24 9.12 -3.07
C THR A 68 8.13 9.45 -1.88
N ALA A 69 8.65 8.42 -1.20
CA ALA A 69 9.58 8.60 -0.09
C ALA A 69 10.86 9.32 -0.56
N ALA A 70 11.43 8.89 -1.69
CA ALA A 70 12.65 9.50 -2.24
C ALA A 70 12.44 10.98 -2.58
N VAL A 71 11.30 11.35 -3.18
CA VAL A 71 11.01 12.74 -3.52
C VAL A 71 10.84 13.59 -2.25
N PHE A 72 10.13 13.11 -1.23
CA PHE A 72 10.03 13.84 0.04
C PHE A 72 11.38 13.97 0.75
N GLY A 73 12.21 12.92 0.72
CA GLY A 73 13.57 12.98 1.25
C GLY A 73 14.44 13.99 0.51
N PHE A 74 14.32 14.05 -0.81
CA PHE A 74 15.00 15.06 -1.63
C PHE A 74 14.54 16.48 -1.29
N MET A 75 13.23 16.71 -1.12
CA MET A 75 12.71 18.01 -0.70
C MET A 75 13.22 18.41 0.68
N ALA A 76 13.22 17.49 1.66
CA ALA A 76 13.78 17.75 2.98
C ALA A 76 15.27 18.13 2.88
N TRP A 77 16.06 17.38 2.12
CA TRP A 77 17.47 17.71 1.91
C TRP A 77 17.67 19.08 1.27
N LYS A 78 16.87 19.41 0.25
CA LYS A 78 16.93 20.69 -0.47
C LYS A 78 16.55 21.88 0.43
N ASP A 79 15.50 21.75 1.22
CA ASP A 79 15.00 22.82 2.10
C ASP A 79 16.00 23.18 3.22
N GLY A 80 16.74 22.17 3.71
CA GLY A 80 17.69 22.32 4.80
C GLY A 80 17.03 22.49 6.18
N THR A 81 17.79 22.23 7.24
CA THR A 81 17.25 22.13 8.62
C THR A 81 16.69 23.44 9.19
N GLN A 82 16.98 24.58 8.56
CA GLN A 82 16.47 25.88 8.96
C GLN A 82 15.08 26.20 8.38
N SER A 83 14.63 25.43 7.36
CA SER A 83 13.34 25.67 6.74
C SER A 83 12.18 25.16 7.62
N PRO A 84 11.08 25.92 7.75
CA PRO A 84 9.84 25.45 8.38
C PRO A 84 9.22 24.22 7.70
N SER A 85 9.50 23.96 6.42
CA SER A 85 9.00 22.80 5.66
C SER A 85 9.80 21.51 5.90
N PHE A 86 11.08 21.63 6.31
CA PHE A 86 12.01 20.51 6.53
C PHE A 86 11.45 19.38 7.38
N PRO A 87 10.96 19.61 8.62
CA PRO A 87 10.53 18.52 9.49
C PRO A 87 9.34 17.75 8.90
N TYR A 88 8.50 18.43 8.11
CA TYR A 88 7.32 17.83 7.49
C TYR A 88 7.68 17.01 6.25
N HIS A 89 8.60 17.48 5.40
CA HIS A 89 9.14 16.69 4.30
C HIS A 89 9.87 15.44 4.81
N LEU A 90 10.69 15.58 5.86
CA LEU A 90 11.37 14.46 6.49
C LEU A 90 10.37 13.45 7.08
N ALA A 91 9.37 13.93 7.81
CA ALA A 91 8.32 13.07 8.37
C ALA A 91 7.56 12.32 7.26
N ALA A 92 7.15 13.01 6.18
CA ALA A 92 6.46 12.38 5.05
C ALA A 92 7.33 11.30 4.38
N SER A 93 8.63 11.58 4.19
CA SER A 93 9.60 10.62 3.66
C SER A 93 9.72 9.37 4.53
N VAL A 94 9.85 9.55 5.84
CA VAL A 94 10.01 8.43 6.79
C VAL A 94 8.72 7.61 6.89
N LEU A 95 7.57 8.27 6.98
CA LEU A 95 6.27 7.60 7.10
C LEU A 95 5.94 6.74 5.87
N ILE A 96 6.10 7.28 4.66
CA ILE A 96 5.96 6.48 3.43
C ILE A 96 7.04 5.42 3.36
N GLY A 97 8.31 5.78 3.59
CA GLY A 97 9.42 4.83 3.56
C GLY A 97 9.22 3.64 4.49
N PHE A 98 8.58 3.85 5.65
CA PHE A 98 8.28 2.81 6.64
C PHE A 98 7.18 1.83 6.20
N VAL A 99 6.37 2.17 5.20
CA VAL A 99 5.38 1.24 4.62
C VAL A 99 6.06 -0.01 4.07
N ALA A 100 7.25 0.12 3.47
CA ALA A 100 7.98 -1.01 2.90
C ALA A 100 8.44 -2.04 3.96
N PRO A 101 9.21 -1.69 5.01
CA PRO A 101 9.57 -2.64 6.06
C PRO A 101 8.33 -3.14 6.81
N TYR A 102 7.33 -2.29 7.07
CA TYR A 102 6.07 -2.74 7.67
C TYR A 102 5.41 -3.85 6.85
N THR A 103 5.32 -3.66 5.52
CA THR A 103 4.74 -4.64 4.61
C THR A 103 5.52 -5.95 4.64
N LYS A 104 6.86 -5.88 4.58
CA LYS A 104 7.72 -7.06 4.60
C LYS A 104 7.56 -7.88 5.88
N PHE A 105 7.52 -7.24 7.04
CA PHE A 105 7.51 -7.96 8.32
C PHE A 105 6.11 -8.35 8.82
N ARG A 106 5.06 -7.63 8.42
CA ARG A 106 3.70 -7.84 8.95
C ARG A 106 2.74 -8.41 7.91
N VAL A 107 2.80 -7.92 6.67
CA VAL A 107 1.83 -8.27 5.63
C VAL A 107 2.25 -9.52 4.86
N PHE A 108 3.53 -9.68 4.54
CA PHE A 108 4.01 -10.83 3.76
C PHE A 108 3.63 -12.20 4.37
N PRO A 109 3.74 -12.43 5.69
CA PRO A 109 3.32 -13.70 6.28
C PRO A 109 1.83 -14.04 6.06
N ILE A 110 0.97 -13.03 5.87
CA ILE A 110 -0.45 -13.24 5.54
C ILE A 110 -0.64 -13.42 4.04
N ASN A 111 0.10 -12.66 3.22
CA ASN A 111 0.12 -12.86 1.76
C ASN A 111 0.52 -14.30 1.40
N ASP A 112 1.56 -14.84 2.05
CA ASP A 112 2.05 -16.19 1.75
C ASP A 112 0.97 -17.26 2.01
N LYS A 113 0.17 -17.08 3.08
CA LYS A 113 -0.95 -17.98 3.41
C LYS A 113 -2.07 -17.91 2.37
N LEU A 114 -2.49 -16.69 2.01
CA LEU A 114 -3.56 -16.49 1.03
C LEU A 114 -3.12 -16.88 -0.39
N LEU A 115 -1.85 -16.68 -0.73
CA LEU A 115 -1.27 -17.09 -2.00
C LEU A 115 -1.20 -18.61 -2.12
N ALA A 116 -0.74 -19.30 -1.06
CA ALA A 116 -0.74 -20.76 -1.03
C ALA A 116 -2.15 -21.34 -1.22
N GLU A 117 -3.18 -20.69 -0.63
CA GLU A 117 -4.56 -21.12 -0.82
C GLU A 117 -5.07 -20.87 -2.24
N HIS A 118 -4.77 -19.71 -2.82
CA HIS A 118 -5.08 -19.42 -4.22
C HIS A 118 -4.42 -20.43 -5.17
N GLU A 119 -3.15 -20.80 -4.94
CA GLU A 119 -2.47 -21.83 -5.72
C GLU A 119 -3.13 -23.22 -5.57
N ARG A 120 -3.56 -23.58 -4.36
CA ARG A 120 -4.30 -24.83 -4.11
C ARG A 120 -5.63 -24.85 -4.86
N MET A 121 -6.40 -23.76 -4.81
CA MET A 121 -7.63 -23.59 -5.60
C MET A 121 -7.37 -23.85 -7.08
N LEU A 122 -6.35 -23.23 -7.68
CA LEU A 122 -6.00 -23.44 -9.09
C LEU A 122 -5.57 -24.89 -9.39
N SER A 123 -4.97 -25.57 -8.42
CA SER A 123 -4.55 -26.97 -8.55
C SER A 123 -5.72 -27.95 -8.48
N ARG A 124 -6.75 -27.68 -7.65
CA ARG A 124 -7.98 -28.48 -7.53
C ARG A 124 -8.77 -28.50 -8.84
N GLY A 125 -8.84 -27.37 -9.53
CA GLY A 125 -9.47 -27.30 -10.86
C GLY A 125 -8.74 -28.11 -11.94
N LYS A 126 -7.50 -28.55 -11.70
CA LYS A 126 -6.64 -29.26 -12.67
C LYS A 126 -6.43 -30.75 -12.37
N LYS A 127 -6.74 -31.25 -11.16
CA LYS A 127 -6.54 -32.66 -10.79
C LYS A 127 -7.73 -33.20 -10.00
N SER A 128 -8.32 -34.29 -10.50
CA SER A 128 -9.17 -35.18 -9.70
C SER A 128 -8.27 -35.92 -8.71
N ASP A 129 -8.59 -35.84 -7.42
CA ASP A 129 -7.95 -36.56 -6.32
C ASP A 129 -6.46 -36.28 -6.01
N LYS A 130 -6.28 -35.52 -4.93
CA LYS A 130 -5.62 -36.00 -3.69
C LYS A 130 -6.04 -35.07 -2.57
N GLN A 131 -6.67 -35.62 -1.53
CA GLN A 131 -7.07 -34.92 -0.30
C GLN A 131 -5.83 -34.32 0.39
N ALA A 132 -5.42 -33.12 -0.03
CA ALA A 132 -4.67 -32.22 0.83
C ALA A 132 -5.62 -31.77 1.94
N GLU A 133 -5.13 -31.71 3.18
CA GLU A 133 -5.88 -31.20 4.31
C GLU A 133 -6.41 -29.80 3.96
N ASP A 134 -7.72 -29.70 3.87
CA ASP A 134 -8.34 -28.57 3.21
C ASP A 134 -8.40 -27.39 4.19
N THR A 135 -7.92 -26.22 3.78
CA THR A 135 -7.97 -25.04 4.64
C THR A 135 -9.43 -24.65 4.84
N SER A 136 -9.86 -24.47 6.08
CA SER A 136 -11.27 -24.18 6.36
C SER A 136 -11.67 -22.80 5.82
N PHE A 137 -12.95 -22.63 5.52
CA PHE A 137 -13.51 -21.33 5.14
C PHE A 137 -13.19 -20.25 6.19
N GLU A 138 -13.35 -20.58 7.47
CA GLU A 138 -13.11 -19.68 8.59
C GLU A 138 -11.64 -19.23 8.66
N GLN A 139 -10.70 -20.13 8.36
CA GLN A 139 -9.28 -19.81 8.34
C GLN A 139 -8.94 -18.79 7.24
N VAL A 140 -9.44 -19.00 6.03
CA VAL A 140 -9.21 -18.07 4.90
C VAL A 140 -9.88 -16.73 5.15
N LEU A 141 -11.11 -16.74 5.68
CA LEU A 141 -11.82 -15.53 6.08
C LEU A 141 -11.03 -14.76 7.15
N GLN A 142 -10.47 -15.46 8.14
CA GLN A 142 -9.63 -14.86 9.18
C GLN A 142 -8.35 -14.25 8.60
N TRP A 143 -7.68 -14.93 7.66
CA TRP A 143 -6.49 -14.38 7.01
C TRP A 143 -6.81 -13.15 6.18
N ALA A 144 -7.92 -13.16 5.43
CA ALA A 144 -8.38 -11.99 4.69
C ALA A 144 -8.73 -10.81 5.62
N ALA A 145 -9.37 -11.09 6.76
CA ALA A 145 -9.70 -10.07 7.75
C ALA A 145 -8.44 -9.49 8.42
N GLU A 146 -7.47 -10.34 8.72
CA GLU A 146 -6.16 -9.94 9.21
C GLU A 146 -5.41 -9.08 8.18
N TRP A 147 -5.42 -9.49 6.91
CA TRP A 147 -4.82 -8.72 5.83
C TRP A 147 -5.44 -7.33 5.74
N LYS A 148 -6.77 -7.23 5.78
CA LYS A 148 -7.50 -5.96 5.81
C LYS A 148 -7.03 -5.07 6.97
N ARG A 149 -6.94 -5.63 8.18
CA ARG A 149 -6.46 -4.90 9.37
C ARG A 149 -5.03 -4.39 9.18
N LEU A 150 -4.15 -5.19 8.59
CA LEU A 150 -2.77 -4.77 8.32
C LEU A 150 -2.69 -3.71 7.21
N ASP A 151 -3.56 -3.78 6.22
CA ASP A 151 -3.66 -2.75 5.17
C ASP A 151 -4.11 -1.40 5.72
N LEU A 152 -5.04 -1.40 6.69
CA LEU A 152 -5.44 -0.19 7.41
C LEU A 152 -4.24 0.51 8.08
N HIS A 153 -3.29 -0.22 8.65
CA HIS A 153 -2.08 0.41 9.21
C HIS A 153 -1.22 1.07 8.12
N ARG A 154 -1.10 0.45 6.94
CA ARG A 154 -0.42 1.09 5.80
C ARG A 154 -1.15 2.34 5.35
N GLN A 155 -2.47 2.28 5.27
CA GLN A 155 -3.31 3.43 4.96
C GLN A 155 -3.06 4.58 5.93
N LEU A 156 -3.01 4.32 7.24
CA LEU A 156 -2.74 5.34 8.25
C LEU A 156 -1.36 6.01 8.05
N LEU A 157 -0.33 5.22 7.74
CA LEU A 157 1.01 5.76 7.42
C LEU A 157 0.98 6.66 6.17
N VAL A 158 0.29 6.22 5.12
CA VAL A 158 0.19 6.98 3.86
C VAL A 158 -0.64 8.26 4.03
N CYS A 159 -1.76 8.19 4.76
CA CYS A 159 -2.57 9.37 5.08
C CYS A 159 -1.79 10.38 5.93
N ALA A 160 -1.08 9.92 6.96
CA ALA A 160 -0.24 10.78 7.80
C ALA A 160 0.87 11.45 6.98
N ALA A 161 1.51 10.71 6.08
CA ALA A 161 2.52 11.26 5.19
C ALA A 161 1.94 12.26 4.18
N THR A 162 0.73 12.01 3.68
CA THR A 162 0.01 12.94 2.79
C THR A 162 -0.24 14.27 3.49
N VAL A 163 -0.74 14.21 4.74
CA VAL A 163 -0.97 15.40 5.56
C VAL A 163 0.34 16.13 5.86
N ALA A 164 1.39 15.41 6.24
CA ALA A 164 2.71 16.00 6.47
C ALA A 164 3.25 16.68 5.20
N GLY A 165 3.18 16.01 4.04
CA GLY A 165 3.58 16.57 2.76
C GLY A 165 2.78 17.84 2.39
N LEU A 166 1.47 17.83 2.63
CA LEU A 166 0.61 18.99 2.37
C LEU A 166 1.00 20.18 3.26
N ILE A 167 1.23 19.94 4.55
CA ILE A 167 1.70 20.97 5.48
C ILE A 167 3.07 21.52 5.04
N ALA A 168 3.97 20.63 4.57
CA ALA A 168 5.28 21.02 4.07
C ALA A 168 5.14 21.98 2.89
N ALA A 169 4.30 21.65 1.90
CA ALA A 169 4.09 22.50 0.72
C ALA A 169 3.44 23.85 1.02
N VAL A 170 2.61 23.95 2.06
CA VAL A 170 2.06 25.24 2.52
C VAL A 170 3.11 26.10 3.24
N LYS A 171 4.16 25.47 3.78
CA LYS A 171 5.24 26.12 4.53
C LYS A 171 6.52 26.35 3.72
N SER A 172 6.60 25.80 2.51
CA SER A 172 7.72 25.95 1.56
C SER A 172 7.74 27.32 0.89
#